data_AF-A0A945MBC2-F1
#
_entry.id   AF-A0A945MBC2-F1
#
_cell.length_a   1.000
_cell.length_b   1.000
_cell.length_c   1.000
_cell.angle_alpha   90.00
_cell.angle_beta   90.00
_cell.angle_gamma   90.00
#
_symmetry.space_group_name_H-M   'P 1'
#
loop_
_entity.id
_entity.type
_entity.pdbx_description
1 polymer ?
#
loop_
_entity_poly.entity_id
_entity_poly.type
_entity_poly.pdbx_seq_one_letter_code
_entity_poly.pdbx_strand_id
1 'polypeptide(L)' 'MKYISTRSGAPDLDFEGVLLTGLARDGGLYVPENWPQ' A
#
# COMPACT_ATOMS: atom_id res chain seq x y z
N MET A 1 10.38 -1.32 -3.81
CA MET A 1 9.48 -0.15 -3.82
C MET A 1 8.41 -0.39 -2.78
N LYS A 2 8.12 0.58 -1.93
CA LYS A 2 7.25 0.41 -0.77
C LYS A 2 5.90 1.06 -1.03
N TYR A 3 4.83 0.43 -0.56
CA TYR A 3 3.46 0.92 -0.65
C TYR A 3 2.90 1.14 0.75
N ILE A 4 2.24 2.28 0.92
CA ILE A 4 1.66 2.73 2.19
C ILE A 4 0.14 2.85 2.05
N SER A 5 -0.60 2.60 3.14
CA SER A 5 -2.03 2.86 3.16
C SER A 5 -2.32 4.35 3.29
N THR A 6 -3.31 4.84 2.56
CA THR A 6 -3.82 6.22 2.68
C THR A 6 -4.43 6.56 4.04
N ARG A 7 -4.62 5.57 4.93
CA ARG A 7 -5.20 5.77 6.28
C ARG A 7 -4.22 5.45 7.42
N SER A 8 -2.96 5.14 7.12
CA SER A 8 -1.90 4.87 8.10
C SER A 8 -2.18 3.73 9.11
N GLY A 9 -3.22 2.93 8.89
CA GLY A 9 -3.66 1.86 9.79
C GLY A 9 -3.36 0.45 9.28
N ALA A 10 -2.68 0.32 8.14
CA ALA A 10 -2.28 -0.95 7.55
C ALA A 10 -0.74 -1.03 7.45
N PRO A 11 -0.16 -2.24 7.56
CA PRO A 11 1.27 -2.44 7.40
C PRO A 11 1.71 -2.05 5.99
N ASP A 12 2.95 -1.57 5.89
CA ASP A 12 3.55 -1.28 4.60
C ASP A 12 3.85 -2.58 3.83
N LEU A 13 3.58 -2.57 2.53
CA LEU A 13 3.74 -3.74 1.67
C LEU A 13 4.62 -3.43 0.45
N ASP A 14 5.13 -4.47 -0.19
CA ASP A 14 5.68 -4.38 -1.53
C ASP A 14 4.59 -4.55 -2.60
N PHE A 15 4.97 -4.42 -3.87
CA PHE A 15 4.01 -4.45 -4.98
C PHE A 15 3.25 -5.79 -5.06
N GLU A 16 3.93 -6.91 -4.88
CA GLU A 16 3.32 -8.25 -4.90
C GLU A 16 2.32 -8.39 -3.73
N GLY A 17 2.72 -7.97 -2.52
CA GLY A 17 1.85 -7.96 -1.36
C GLY A 17 0.59 -7.12 -1.56
N VAL A 18 0.70 -5.95 -2.19
CA VAL A 18 -0.45 -5.10 -2.52
C VAL A 18 -1.37 -5.77 -3.54
N LEU A 19 -0.82 -6.36 -4.60
CA LEU A 19 -1.61 -7.04 -5.63
C LEU A 19 -2.43 -8.21 -5.08
N LEU A 20 -1.83 -9.00 -4.19
CA LEU A 20 -2.49 -10.15 -3.57
C LEU A 20 -3.50 -9.73 -2.50
N THR A 21 -3.24 -8.62 -1.81
CA THR A 21 -4.12 -8.10 -0.74
C THR A 21 -5.31 -7.33 -1.32
N GLY A 22 -5.13 -6.62 -2.43
CA GLY A 22 -6.13 -5.72 -3.00
C GLY A 22 -6.34 -4.47 -2.13
N LEU A 23 -7.36 -4.50 -1.27
CA LEU A 23 -7.72 -3.38 -0.39
C LEU A 23 -6.93 -3.41 0.92
N ALA A 24 -6.46 -2.26 1.41
CA ALA A 24 -5.78 -2.21 2.71
C ALA A 24 -6.74 -2.58 3.85
N ARG A 25 -6.20 -3.21 4.91
CA ARG A 25 -6.99 -3.74 6.03
C ARG A 25 -7.74 -2.68 6.83
N ASP A 26 -7.29 -1.43 6.77
CA ASP A 26 -7.93 -0.25 7.37
C ASP A 26 -9.00 0.40 6.46
N GLY A 27 -9.33 -0.27 5.35
CA GLY A 27 -10.23 0.23 4.31
C GLY A 27 -9.64 1.36 3.46
N GLY A 28 -8.33 1.60 3.56
CA GLY A 28 -7.58 2.51 2.70
C GLY A 28 -7.15 1.86 1.37
N LEU A 29 -6.45 2.63 0.55
CA LEU A 29 -5.81 2.15 -0.68
C LEU A 29 -4.30 2.17 -0.49
N TYR A 30 -3.61 1.19 -1.05
CA TYR A 30 -2.15 1.20 -1.11
C TYR A 30 -1.67 2.10 -2.25
N VAL A 31 -0.73 2.99 -1.95
CA VAL A 31 -0.08 3.91 -2.91
C VAL A 31 1.44 3.82 -2.75
N PRO A 32 2.23 4.06 -3.80
CA PRO A 32 3.68 4.05 -3.67
C PRO A 32 4.14 5.17 -2.72
N GLU A 33 5.09 4.84 -1.83
CA GLU A 33 5.69 5.81 -0.92
C GLU A 33 6.41 6.93 -1.68
N ASN A 34 6.96 6.61 -2.86
CA ASN A 34 7.61 7.56 -3.75
C ASN A 34 7.16 7.33 -5.20
N TRP A 35 6.86 8.41 -5.92
CA TRP A 35 6.51 8.33 -7.35
C TRP A 35 7.78 8.25 -8.22
N PRO A 36 7.82 7.39 -9.24
CA PRO A 36 8.87 7.41 -10.24
C PRO A 36 8.92 8.79 -10.94
N GLN A 37 10.13 9.28 -11.23
CA GLN A 37 10.33 10.48 -12.06
C GLN A 37 10.32 10.14 -13.55
#